data_AF-A0A958BP49-F1
#
_entry.id   AF-A0A958BP49-F1
#
_cell.length_a   1.000
_cell.length_b   1.000
_cell.length_c   1.000
_cell.angle_alpha   90.00
_cell.angle_beta   90.00
_cell.angle_gamma   90.00
#
_symmetry.space_group_name_H-M   'P 1'
#
loop_
_entity.id
_entity.type
_entity.pdbx_description
1 polymer ?
#
loop_
_entity_poly.entity_id
_entity_poly.type
_entity_poly.pdbx_seq_one_letter_code
_entity_poly.pdbx_strand_id
1 'polypeptide(L)'
;MGEFLVKNGVCKDAEIEKALNAQVVYGGKLGTNLLEQGLIDLRTLAKALGKVHHVRALDPMQPIRIPETAVRMFPPRFAKQHGAIPLSDDGKKLFVLMMDPSNRNTLETIAKGTRRQVFPVILPEVRLRLLLEKYYGIQQDLRYLTLARNLAANDGRIPPPAPEKQAADDDDLMSEEVFQEQLSKMGGAAGAGLHVVDREQLAAEAGASPDEIIPEEDEVLEIAEDDLIPIEDEGEDEEWASYMGEAAAEPVDLPVDATFEDSQAILEADLEDEEEELQPIDMQEAIARLEAAKNRDDIAKAMLALCRNTFPRAVLFLARRGRLSGWDAAGEGIDVQTIRNLMISLQQPSAFKLVYDTSAHFLGAMQPGEINDGFMKMLGGEPPRSVFLYPILFRGKVVNMIYADGGPGKNAPVDVSDLLIVGPRVPQTFERLLQRARGKG
;
A
#
# COMPACT_ATOMS: atom_id res chain seq x y z
N MET A 1 -16.17 1.54 23.75
CA MET A 1 -14.79 1.65 24.29
C MET A 1 -14.45 3.07 24.72
N GLY A 2 -14.63 4.10 23.88
CA GLY A 2 -14.34 5.50 24.26
C GLY A 2 -15.00 5.93 25.57
N GLU A 3 -16.32 5.73 25.70
CA GLU A 3 -17.06 6.00 26.94
C GLU A 3 -16.49 5.29 28.17
N PHE A 4 -16.01 4.04 28.01
CA PHE A 4 -15.41 3.28 29.10
C PHE A 4 -14.10 3.93 29.56
N LEU A 5 -13.27 4.40 28.62
CA LEU A 5 -12.00 5.07 28.95
C LEU A 5 -12.25 6.38 29.68
N VAL A 6 -13.26 7.15 29.27
CA VAL A 6 -13.65 8.40 29.94
C VAL A 6 -14.18 8.14 31.34
N LYS A 7 -15.14 7.21 31.48
CA LYS A 7 -15.75 6.88 32.77
C LYS A 7 -14.73 6.41 33.82
N ASN A 8 -13.64 5.78 33.39
CA ASN A 8 -12.57 5.30 34.27
C ASN A 8 -11.41 6.30 34.42
N GLY A 9 -11.54 7.52 33.89
CA GLY A 9 -10.52 8.57 34.02
C GLY A 9 -9.22 8.30 33.24
N VAL A 10 -9.26 7.39 32.26
CA VAL A 10 -8.09 7.06 31.42
C VAL A 10 -7.91 8.08 30.32
N CYS A 11 -9.01 8.57 29.73
CA CYS A 11 -9.01 9.62 28.72
C CYS A 11 -10.04 10.70 29.07
N LYS A 12 -9.88 11.89 28.54
CA LYS A 12 -10.90 12.95 28.51
C LYS A 12 -11.74 12.86 27.23
N ASP A 13 -12.94 13.43 27.24
CA ASP A 13 -13.81 13.44 26.05
C ASP A 13 -13.11 14.06 24.83
N ALA A 14 -12.41 15.19 25.03
CA ALA A 14 -11.63 15.85 23.97
C ALA A 14 -10.53 14.95 23.37
N GLU A 15 -9.93 14.07 24.17
CA GLU A 15 -8.91 13.12 23.71
C GLU A 15 -9.54 12.00 22.87
N ILE A 16 -10.74 11.56 23.23
CA ILE A 16 -11.52 10.59 22.44
C ILE A 16 -11.95 11.21 21.11
N GLU A 17 -12.45 12.45 21.10
CA GLU A 17 -12.84 13.16 19.87
C GLU A 17 -11.64 13.35 18.93
N LYS A 18 -10.48 13.75 19.48
CA LYS A 18 -9.24 13.86 18.71
C LYS A 18 -8.84 12.52 18.07
N ALA A 19 -8.98 11.42 18.79
CA ALA A 19 -8.69 10.09 18.26
C ALA A 19 -9.71 9.61 17.20
N LEU A 20 -10.98 9.99 17.34
CA LEU A 20 -12.01 9.72 16.33
C LEU A 20 -11.77 10.51 15.04
N ASN A 21 -11.39 11.79 15.14
CA ASN A 21 -11.02 12.59 13.97
C ASN A 21 -9.81 12.01 13.24
N ALA A 22 -8.78 11.60 13.99
CA ALA A 22 -7.65 10.88 13.42
C ALA A 22 -8.07 9.55 12.77
N GLN A 23 -9.04 8.83 13.35
CA GLN A 23 -9.57 7.61 12.75
C GLN A 23 -10.27 7.86 11.41
N VAL A 24 -10.96 9.00 11.23
CA VAL A 24 -11.57 9.38 9.95
C VAL A 24 -10.51 9.65 8.89
N VAL A 25 -9.42 10.33 9.28
CA VAL A 25 -8.33 10.72 8.35
C VAL A 25 -7.42 9.54 8.00
N TYR A 26 -6.97 8.78 9.01
CA TYR A 26 -5.94 7.75 8.87
C TYR A 26 -6.51 6.32 8.84
N GLY A 27 -7.78 6.13 9.18
CA GLY A 27 -8.42 4.82 9.30
C GLY A 27 -8.04 4.05 10.57
N GLY A 28 -8.26 2.73 10.56
CA GLY A 28 -7.95 1.82 11.67
C GLY A 28 -9.00 1.82 12.80
N LYS A 29 -8.73 1.13 13.91
CA LYS A 29 -9.60 1.14 15.10
C LYS A 29 -9.28 2.32 16.01
N LEU A 30 -10.28 2.79 16.78
CA LEU A 30 -10.12 3.86 17.78
C LEU A 30 -8.93 3.62 18.73
N GLY A 31 -8.73 2.38 19.17
CA GLY A 31 -7.64 2.03 20.08
C GLY A 31 -6.24 2.23 19.47
N THR A 32 -6.09 1.94 18.17
CA THR A 32 -4.85 2.16 17.41
C THR A 32 -4.53 3.65 17.34
N ASN A 33 -5.54 4.49 17.07
CA ASN A 33 -5.38 5.94 17.02
C ASN A 33 -5.08 6.54 18.41
N LEU A 34 -5.69 6.03 19.49
CA LEU A 34 -5.36 6.44 20.86
C LEU A 34 -3.92 6.07 21.25
N LEU A 35 -3.43 4.91 20.81
CA LEU A 35 -2.03 4.51 21.01
C LEU A 35 -1.07 5.45 20.27
N GLU A 36 -1.31 5.68 18.97
CA GLU A 36 -0.47 6.53 18.10
C GLU A 36 -0.30 7.95 18.63
N GLN A 37 -1.34 8.48 19.26
CA GLN A 37 -1.30 9.81 19.87
C GLN A 37 -0.65 9.83 21.27
N GLY A 38 -0.20 8.67 21.79
CA GLY A 38 0.37 8.55 23.13
C GLY A 38 -0.65 8.73 24.26
N LEU A 39 -1.95 8.70 23.96
CA LEU A 39 -3.03 8.95 24.92
C LEU A 39 -3.25 7.76 25.85
N ILE A 40 -2.97 6.56 25.38
CA ILE A 40 -2.99 5.32 26.17
C ILE A 40 -1.77 4.47 25.85
N ASP A 41 -1.42 3.57 26.77
CA ASP A 41 -0.42 2.53 26.52
C ASP A 41 -1.05 1.20 26.09
N LEU A 42 -0.24 0.32 25.51
CA LEU A 42 -0.70 -0.93 24.89
C LEU A 42 -1.36 -1.86 25.91
N ARG A 43 -0.84 -1.92 27.15
CA ARG A 43 -1.39 -2.74 28.23
C ARG A 43 -2.74 -2.20 28.71
N THR A 44 -2.86 -0.87 28.80
CA THR A 44 -4.11 -0.19 29.16
C THR A 44 -5.18 -0.43 28.10
N LEU A 45 -4.82 -0.36 26.82
CA LEU A 45 -5.73 -0.70 25.72
C LEU A 45 -6.24 -2.14 25.84
N ALA A 46 -5.34 -3.13 26.02
CA ALA A 46 -5.73 -4.53 26.15
C ALA A 46 -6.68 -4.77 27.34
N LYS A 47 -6.41 -4.16 28.50
CA LYS A 47 -7.28 -4.24 29.69
C LYS A 47 -8.65 -3.63 29.42
N ALA A 48 -8.70 -2.45 28.82
CA ALA A 48 -9.96 -1.77 28.49
C ALA A 48 -10.81 -2.60 27.51
N LEU A 49 -10.18 -3.14 26.47
CA LEU A 49 -10.83 -4.05 25.51
C LEU A 49 -11.41 -5.29 26.20
N GLY A 50 -10.65 -5.96 27.07
CA GLY A 50 -11.15 -7.12 27.83
C GLY A 50 -12.36 -6.78 28.71
N LYS A 51 -12.36 -5.60 29.35
CA LYS A 51 -13.47 -5.14 30.19
C LYS A 51 -14.72 -4.80 29.37
N VAL A 52 -14.57 -4.08 28.26
CA VAL A 52 -15.67 -3.68 27.38
C VAL A 52 -16.35 -4.89 26.74
N HIS A 53 -15.56 -5.88 26.32
CA HIS A 53 -16.09 -7.06 25.65
C HIS A 53 -16.43 -8.22 26.60
N HIS A 54 -16.15 -8.09 27.90
CA HIS A 54 -16.35 -9.14 28.91
C HIS A 54 -15.63 -10.46 28.57
N VAL A 55 -14.43 -10.37 27.97
CA VAL A 55 -13.60 -11.53 27.61
C VAL A 55 -12.20 -11.40 28.19
N ARG A 56 -11.46 -12.52 28.23
CA ARG A 56 -10.06 -12.51 28.63
C ARG A 56 -9.24 -11.69 27.63
N ALA A 57 -8.37 -10.82 28.15
CA ALA A 57 -7.31 -10.18 27.37
C ALA A 57 -5.96 -10.79 27.75
N LEU A 58 -5.07 -10.98 26.78
CA LEU A 58 -3.68 -11.34 27.07
C LEU A 58 -2.85 -10.08 27.34
N ASP A 59 -1.74 -10.26 28.05
CA ASP A 59 -0.72 -9.22 28.14
C ASP A 59 -0.08 -9.01 26.76
N PRO A 60 -0.29 -7.85 26.12
CA PRO A 60 0.21 -7.60 24.78
C PRO A 60 1.72 -7.39 24.77
N MET A 61 2.44 -7.34 25.90
CA MET A 61 3.91 -7.24 25.87
C MET A 61 4.59 -8.61 25.93
N GLN A 62 3.86 -9.68 26.27
CA GLN A 62 4.44 -11.01 26.35
C GLN A 62 4.54 -11.69 24.97
N PRO A 63 5.55 -12.57 24.78
CA PRO A 63 5.62 -13.39 23.59
C PRO A 63 4.45 -14.37 23.56
N ILE A 64 3.69 -14.34 22.46
CA ILE A 64 2.60 -15.29 22.21
C ILE A 64 3.17 -16.36 21.27
N ARG A 65 3.11 -17.61 21.71
CA ARG A 65 3.53 -18.78 20.92
C ARG A 65 2.30 -19.63 20.61
N ILE A 66 2.10 -19.92 19.34
CA ILE A 66 0.96 -20.69 18.84
C ILE A 66 1.51 -21.97 18.21
N PRO A 67 1.01 -23.17 18.61
CA PRO A 67 1.39 -24.42 17.98
C PRO A 67 1.04 -24.44 16.50
N GLU A 68 1.89 -25.03 15.65
CA GLU A 68 1.65 -25.09 14.21
C GLU A 68 0.36 -25.84 13.86
N THR A 69 0.03 -26.88 14.64
CA THR A 69 -1.24 -27.61 14.53
C THR A 69 -2.45 -26.72 14.72
N ALA A 70 -2.38 -25.72 15.62
CA ALA A 70 -3.43 -24.74 15.79
C ALA A 70 -3.46 -23.76 14.62
N VAL A 71 -2.31 -23.20 14.20
CA VAL A 71 -2.21 -22.24 13.08
C VAL A 71 -2.89 -22.79 11.82
N ARG A 72 -2.64 -24.06 11.48
CA ARG A 72 -3.20 -24.76 10.31
C ARG A 72 -4.73 -24.92 10.34
N MET A 73 -5.39 -24.75 11.50
CA MET A 73 -6.85 -24.84 11.59
C MET A 73 -7.55 -23.74 10.80
N PHE A 74 -6.93 -22.55 10.67
CA PHE A 74 -7.52 -21.40 9.97
C PHE A 74 -6.70 -21.11 8.70
N PRO A 75 -7.32 -21.11 7.50
CA PRO A 75 -6.64 -20.66 6.29
C PRO A 75 -6.20 -19.19 6.40
N PRO A 76 -5.09 -18.77 5.76
CA PRO A 76 -4.61 -17.38 5.83
C PRO A 76 -5.67 -16.33 5.47
N ARG A 77 -6.45 -16.58 4.41
CA ARG A 77 -7.55 -15.68 4.00
C ARG A 77 -8.60 -15.54 5.08
N PHE A 78 -8.96 -16.64 5.75
CA PHE A 78 -9.93 -16.67 6.82
C PHE A 78 -9.41 -15.90 8.04
N ALA A 79 -8.16 -16.15 8.47
CA ALA A 79 -7.52 -15.46 9.58
C ALA A 79 -7.45 -13.94 9.36
N LYS A 80 -7.12 -13.51 8.13
CA LYS A 80 -7.11 -12.09 7.73
C LYS A 80 -8.51 -11.47 7.78
N GLN A 81 -9.47 -12.09 7.11
CA GLN A 81 -10.83 -11.56 6.94
C GLN A 81 -11.57 -11.42 8.28
N HIS A 82 -11.42 -12.42 9.14
CA HIS A 82 -12.11 -12.47 10.43
C HIS A 82 -11.30 -11.86 11.57
N GLY A 83 -10.03 -11.52 11.33
CA GLY A 83 -9.17 -10.98 12.37
C GLY A 83 -9.07 -11.92 13.57
N ALA A 84 -8.84 -13.21 13.28
CA ALA A 84 -8.90 -14.29 14.25
C ALA A 84 -7.74 -15.27 14.06
N ILE A 85 -7.10 -15.67 15.16
CA ILE A 85 -6.00 -16.65 15.16
C ILE A 85 -6.27 -17.70 16.23
N PRO A 86 -6.24 -19.00 15.92
CA PRO A 86 -6.40 -20.06 16.92
C PRO A 86 -5.19 -20.05 17.85
N LEU A 87 -5.42 -20.04 19.17
CA LEU A 87 -4.38 -19.99 20.20
C LEU A 87 -4.01 -21.40 20.69
N SER A 88 -5.03 -22.20 21.00
CA SER A 88 -4.89 -23.56 21.51
C SER A 88 -6.18 -24.34 21.31
N ASP A 89 -6.06 -25.63 20.98
CA ASP A 89 -7.16 -26.58 20.81
C ASP A 89 -6.93 -27.80 21.71
N ASP A 90 -7.95 -28.22 22.46
CA ASP A 90 -7.96 -29.48 23.22
C ASP A 90 -8.92 -30.54 22.61
N GLY A 91 -9.47 -30.26 21.43
CA GLY A 91 -10.45 -31.10 20.73
C GLY A 91 -11.90 -30.82 21.14
N LYS A 92 -12.15 -30.17 22.29
CA LYS A 92 -13.47 -29.72 22.73
C LYS A 92 -13.59 -28.21 22.79
N LYS A 93 -12.54 -27.54 23.24
CA LYS A 93 -12.44 -26.10 23.45
C LYS A 93 -11.34 -25.54 22.56
N LEU A 94 -11.70 -24.51 21.81
CA LEU A 94 -10.79 -23.76 20.96
C LEU A 94 -10.68 -22.33 21.50
N PHE A 95 -9.51 -21.95 21.98
CA PHE A 95 -9.23 -20.56 22.32
C PHE A 95 -8.80 -19.81 21.07
N VAL A 96 -9.38 -18.64 20.82
CA VAL A 96 -9.14 -17.86 19.60
C VAL A 96 -8.79 -16.42 19.97
N LEU A 97 -7.62 -15.96 19.53
CA LEU A 97 -7.26 -14.54 19.58
C LEU A 97 -8.11 -13.78 18.57
N MET A 98 -8.78 -12.72 18.99
CA MET A 98 -9.66 -11.93 18.12
C MET A 98 -9.44 -10.42 18.29
N MET A 99 -9.55 -9.67 17.18
CA MET A 99 -9.66 -8.21 17.21
C MET A 99 -11.02 -7.73 17.72
N ASP A 100 -12.09 -8.45 17.36
CA ASP A 100 -13.46 -8.12 17.73
C ASP A 100 -14.24 -9.37 18.16
N PRO A 101 -14.26 -9.68 19.46
CA PRO A 101 -14.99 -10.83 19.99
C PRO A 101 -16.51 -10.61 20.06
N SER A 102 -17.03 -9.42 19.73
CA SER A 102 -18.48 -9.17 19.67
C SER A 102 -19.12 -9.65 18.37
N ASN A 103 -18.31 -9.99 17.36
CA ASN A 103 -18.77 -10.50 16.08
C ASN A 103 -19.25 -11.97 16.21
N ARG A 104 -20.54 -12.12 16.52
CA ARG A 104 -21.21 -13.43 16.68
C ARG A 104 -21.12 -14.30 15.44
N ASN A 105 -21.24 -13.72 14.25
CA ASN A 105 -21.15 -14.48 12.98
C ASN A 105 -19.78 -15.15 12.84
N THR A 106 -18.69 -14.44 13.19
CA THR A 106 -17.35 -15.02 13.15
C THR A 106 -17.21 -16.16 14.16
N LEU A 107 -17.68 -15.99 15.39
CA LEU A 107 -17.67 -17.04 16.41
C LEU A 107 -18.44 -18.28 15.98
N GLU A 108 -19.63 -18.11 15.40
CA GLU A 108 -20.46 -19.21 14.91
C GLU A 108 -19.82 -19.93 13.71
N THR A 109 -19.24 -19.19 12.77
CA THR A 109 -18.53 -19.78 11.63
C THR A 109 -17.33 -20.62 12.08
N ILE A 110 -16.54 -20.11 13.03
CA ILE A 110 -15.41 -20.86 13.63
C ILE A 110 -15.93 -22.10 14.35
N ALA A 111 -16.97 -21.98 15.17
CA ALA A 111 -17.54 -23.09 15.92
C ALA A 111 -18.07 -24.20 15.00
N LYS A 112 -18.75 -23.83 13.90
CA LYS A 112 -19.26 -24.78 12.90
C LYS A 112 -18.13 -25.46 12.13
N GLY A 113 -17.19 -24.69 11.59
CA GLY A 113 -16.09 -25.22 10.77
C GLY A 113 -15.15 -26.13 11.57
N THR A 114 -14.94 -25.80 12.85
CA THR A 114 -14.07 -26.60 13.71
C THR A 114 -14.84 -27.66 14.52
N ARG A 115 -16.16 -27.54 14.72
CA ARG A 115 -16.93 -28.39 15.66
C ARG A 115 -16.42 -28.33 17.12
N ARG A 116 -15.79 -27.23 17.53
CA ARG A 116 -15.35 -26.98 18.92
C ARG A 116 -16.14 -25.85 19.57
N GLN A 117 -16.14 -25.83 20.90
CA GLN A 117 -16.60 -24.69 21.69
C GLN A 117 -15.56 -23.57 21.63
N VAL A 118 -15.92 -22.42 21.06
CA VAL A 118 -15.00 -21.29 20.84
C VAL A 118 -14.97 -20.37 22.06
N PHE A 119 -13.77 -20.13 22.59
CA PHE A 119 -13.50 -19.17 23.67
C PHE A 119 -12.70 -17.99 23.12
N PRO A 120 -13.33 -16.82 22.89
CA PRO A 120 -12.62 -15.64 22.41
C PRO A 120 -11.68 -15.07 23.47
N VAL A 121 -10.50 -14.67 23.01
CA VAL A 121 -9.48 -13.95 23.78
C VAL A 121 -9.14 -12.69 23.01
N ILE A 122 -9.33 -11.52 23.60
CA ILE A 122 -9.10 -10.26 22.90
C ILE A 122 -7.62 -9.88 22.89
N LEU A 123 -7.15 -9.35 21.77
CA LEU A 123 -5.81 -8.79 21.61
C LEU A 123 -5.89 -7.46 20.83
N PRO A 124 -5.13 -6.41 21.20
CA PRO A 124 -5.10 -5.17 20.43
C PRO A 124 -4.78 -5.39 18.94
N GLU A 125 -5.40 -4.59 18.08
CA GLU A 125 -5.26 -4.68 16.61
C GLU A 125 -3.80 -4.74 16.17
N VAL A 126 -2.96 -3.82 16.66
CA VAL A 126 -1.53 -3.80 16.35
C VAL A 126 -0.83 -5.13 16.66
N ARG A 127 -1.18 -5.80 17.76
CA ARG A 127 -0.54 -7.07 18.14
C ARG A 127 -1.09 -8.26 17.39
N LEU A 128 -2.39 -8.31 17.11
CA LEU A 128 -2.95 -9.39 16.31
C LEU A 128 -2.40 -9.34 14.88
N ARG A 129 -2.25 -8.14 14.30
CA ARG A 129 -1.67 -7.94 12.96
C ARG A 129 -0.25 -8.48 12.82
N LEU A 130 0.62 -8.25 13.81
CA LEU A 130 1.96 -8.84 13.83
C LEU A 130 1.94 -10.37 13.92
N LEU A 131 0.97 -10.95 14.63
CA LEU A 131 0.80 -12.40 14.67
C LEU A 131 0.28 -12.95 13.34
N LEU A 132 -0.60 -12.21 12.64
CA LEU A 132 -1.05 -12.57 11.30
C LEU A 132 0.11 -12.60 10.30
N GLU A 133 1.02 -11.63 10.38
CA GLU A 133 2.24 -11.63 9.57
C GLU A 133 3.14 -12.81 9.92
N LYS A 134 3.44 -12.99 11.21
CA LYS A 134 4.34 -14.03 11.69
C LYS A 134 3.87 -15.45 11.35
N TYR A 135 2.58 -15.74 11.52
CA TYR A 135 2.05 -17.11 11.41
C TYR A 135 1.40 -17.42 10.07
N TYR A 136 0.96 -16.41 9.31
CA TYR A 136 0.27 -16.59 8.03
C TYR A 136 0.92 -15.86 6.85
N GLY A 137 2.04 -15.15 7.06
CA GLY A 137 2.72 -14.38 6.01
C GLY A 137 1.90 -13.21 5.48
N ILE A 138 0.90 -12.74 6.24
CA ILE A 138 0.05 -11.62 5.82
C ILE A 138 0.81 -10.33 6.09
N GLN A 139 1.38 -9.74 5.03
CA GLN A 139 2.06 -8.45 5.12
C GLN A 139 1.14 -7.38 5.72
N GLN A 140 1.70 -6.62 6.66
CA GLN A 140 1.03 -5.51 7.32
C GLN A 140 1.50 -4.18 6.74
N ASP A 141 0.60 -3.20 6.72
CA ASP A 141 0.93 -1.85 6.30
C ASP A 141 2.00 -1.25 7.24
N LEU A 142 2.88 -0.40 6.69
CA LEU A 142 4.00 0.20 7.44
C LEU A 142 3.57 0.95 8.71
N ARG A 143 2.33 1.46 8.75
CA ARG A 143 1.71 2.05 9.94
C ARG A 143 1.81 1.11 11.15
N TYR A 144 1.40 -0.16 10.99
CA TYR A 144 1.41 -1.13 12.08
C TYR A 144 2.81 -1.62 12.42
N LEU A 145 3.71 -1.72 11.44
CA LEU A 145 5.11 -2.10 11.66
C LEU A 145 5.86 -1.01 12.45
N THR A 146 5.69 0.26 12.05
CA THR A 146 6.28 1.41 12.74
C THR A 146 5.72 1.54 14.15
N LEU A 147 4.40 1.42 14.29
CA LEU A 147 3.72 1.45 15.58
C LEU A 147 4.23 0.33 16.49
N ALA A 148 4.33 -0.90 15.98
CA ALA A 148 4.86 -2.04 16.72
C ALA A 148 6.31 -1.83 17.16
N ARG A 149 7.17 -1.32 16.28
CA ARG A 149 8.58 -1.02 16.58
C ARG A 149 8.68 0.00 17.71
N ASN A 150 7.92 1.09 17.61
CA ASN A 150 7.92 2.16 18.62
C ASN A 150 7.39 1.65 19.97
N LEU A 151 6.33 0.85 19.96
CA LEU A 151 5.79 0.24 21.18
C LEU A 151 6.78 -0.75 21.81
N ALA A 152 7.48 -1.56 21.00
CA ALA A 152 8.50 -2.47 21.51
C ALA A 152 9.69 -1.72 22.14
N ALA A 153 10.13 -0.62 21.51
CA ALA A 153 11.24 0.19 22.00
C ALA A 153 10.92 0.98 23.29
N ASN A 154 9.64 1.27 23.54
CA ASN A 154 9.20 2.16 24.62
C ASN A 154 8.25 1.46 25.63
N ASP A 155 8.45 0.17 25.90
CA ASP A 155 7.65 -0.66 26.84
C ASP A 155 6.13 -0.49 26.69
N GLY A 156 5.65 -0.50 25.45
CA GLY A 156 4.24 -0.41 25.10
C GLY A 156 3.66 1.01 25.13
N ARG A 157 4.49 2.05 25.20
CA ARG A 157 4.09 3.46 25.16
C ARG A 157 4.55 4.14 23.88
N ILE A 158 3.86 5.21 23.52
CA ILE A 158 4.33 6.14 22.49
C ILE A 158 4.49 7.49 23.17
N PRO A 159 5.72 8.02 23.25
CA PRO A 159 5.92 9.33 23.82
C PRO A 159 5.18 10.36 22.95
N PRO A 160 4.53 11.37 23.56
CA PRO A 160 3.95 12.46 22.81
C PRO A 160 5.04 13.11 21.95
N PRO A 161 4.70 13.62 20.74
CA PRO A 161 5.66 14.35 19.92
C PRO A 161 6.28 15.46 20.78
N ALA A 162 7.60 15.62 20.68
CA ALA A 162 8.30 16.68 21.38
C ALA A 162 7.62 18.01 21.04
N PRO A 163 7.43 18.92 22.03
CA PRO A 163 6.82 20.21 21.74
C PRO A 163 7.59 20.87 20.59
N GLU A 164 6.86 21.31 19.58
CA GLU A 164 7.41 22.09 18.48
C GLU A 164 8.24 23.21 19.10
N LYS A 165 9.55 23.21 18.84
CA LYS A 165 10.38 24.37 19.15
C LYS A 165 9.76 25.50 18.35
N GLN A 166 9.18 26.47 19.05
CA GLN A 166 8.85 27.77 18.48
C GLN A 166 10.07 28.21 17.68
N ALA A 167 9.85 28.61 16.44
CA ALA A 167 10.88 29.15 15.57
C ALA A 167 11.75 30.09 16.41
N ALA A 168 13.05 29.77 16.50
CA ALA A 168 13.98 30.63 17.19
C ALA A 168 13.85 32.02 16.57
N ASP A 169 13.75 33.04 17.42
CA ASP A 169 13.78 34.44 17.00
C ASP A 169 14.96 34.64 16.04
N ASP A 170 14.73 35.38 14.94
CA ASP A 170 15.66 35.63 13.82
C ASP A 170 16.99 36.33 14.22
N ASP A 171 17.26 36.53 15.51
CA ASP A 171 18.40 37.30 16.04
C ASP A 171 19.63 36.44 16.42
N ASP A 172 19.53 35.10 16.36
CA ASP A 172 20.65 34.17 16.67
C ASP A 172 21.23 33.48 15.40
N LEU A 173 21.15 34.15 14.25
CA LEU A 173 21.83 33.71 13.03
C LEU A 173 23.34 34.00 13.14
N MET A 174 24.10 32.95 13.45
CA MET A 174 25.56 32.96 13.34
C MET A 174 25.96 33.33 11.90
N SER A 175 26.92 34.25 11.74
CA SER A 175 27.34 34.74 10.43
C SER A 175 27.91 33.62 9.54
N GLU A 176 27.72 33.77 8.23
CA GLU A 176 28.23 32.89 7.16
C GLU A 176 29.71 32.49 7.37
N GLU A 177 30.53 33.41 7.89
CA GLU A 177 31.95 33.19 8.17
C GLU A 177 32.19 32.16 9.30
N VAL A 178 31.38 32.17 10.36
CA VAL A 178 31.52 31.22 11.48
C VAL A 178 31.03 29.83 11.08
N PHE A 179 30.02 29.77 10.22
CA PHE A 179 29.50 28.53 9.67
C PHE A 179 30.53 27.82 8.76
N GLN A 180 31.20 28.59 7.89
CA GLN A 180 32.29 28.10 7.04
C GLN A 180 33.49 27.60 7.87
N GLU A 181 33.80 28.27 8.98
CA GLU A 181 34.88 27.87 9.89
C GLU A 181 34.57 26.55 10.61
N GLN A 182 33.30 26.26 10.94
CA GLN A 182 32.89 24.97 11.52
C GLN A 182 32.86 23.84 10.49
N LEU A 183 32.48 24.11 9.24
CA LEU A 183 32.51 23.13 8.14
C LEU A 183 33.94 22.68 7.83
N SER A 184 34.91 23.62 7.84
CA SER A 184 36.33 23.29 7.63
C SER A 184 36.91 22.39 8.73
N LYS A 185 36.34 22.42 9.94
CA LYS A 185 36.76 21.58 11.08
C LYS A 185 36.18 20.16 11.04
N MET A 186 35.16 19.91 10.22
CA MET A 186 34.50 18.59 10.08
C MET A 186 34.88 17.83 8.80
N GLY A 187 35.91 18.26 8.07
CA GLY A 187 36.40 17.57 6.88
C GLY A 187 36.95 16.16 7.18
N GLY A 188 36.16 15.13 6.89
CA GLY A 188 36.61 13.74 6.90
C GLY A 188 35.65 12.79 6.17
N ALA A 189 36.07 12.36 4.98
CA ALA A 189 35.51 11.30 4.11
C ALA A 189 34.31 11.66 3.22
N ALA A 190 34.58 12.44 2.16
CA ALA A 190 33.91 12.30 0.88
C ALA A 190 34.85 11.55 -0.09
N GLY A 191 34.37 10.49 -0.73
CA GLY A 191 35.13 9.82 -1.79
C GLY A 191 34.68 8.39 -2.11
N ALA A 192 33.58 8.23 -2.84
CA ALA A 192 33.39 7.19 -3.85
C ALA A 192 32.16 7.54 -4.70
N GLY A 193 32.39 7.82 -5.99
CA GLY A 193 31.39 8.32 -6.93
C GLY A 193 30.35 7.28 -7.37
N LEU A 194 29.21 7.82 -7.82
CA LEU A 194 28.11 7.10 -8.46
C LEU A 194 28.35 7.08 -9.98
N HIS A 195 28.20 5.92 -10.62
CA HIS A 195 28.22 5.76 -12.08
C HIS A 195 26.81 5.99 -12.64
N VAL A 196 26.63 7.07 -13.39
CA VAL A 196 25.49 7.28 -14.31
C VAL A 196 26.01 6.97 -15.71
N VAL A 197 25.28 6.17 -16.48
CA VAL A 197 25.73 5.72 -17.79
C VAL A 197 24.99 6.45 -18.91
N ASP A 198 25.75 7.21 -19.71
CA ASP A 198 25.34 7.76 -21.01
C ASP A 198 25.64 6.72 -22.11
N ARG A 199 24.65 6.36 -22.94
CA ARG A 199 24.75 5.27 -23.93
C ARG A 199 25.62 5.62 -25.15
N GLU A 200 25.92 6.89 -25.41
CA GLU A 200 26.73 7.27 -26.58
C GLU A 200 28.24 7.28 -26.30
N GLN A 201 28.67 7.38 -25.04
CA GLN A 201 30.09 7.34 -24.66
C GLN A 201 30.66 5.92 -24.48
N LEU A 202 29.84 4.92 -24.16
CA LEU A 202 30.30 3.53 -23.98
C LEU A 202 30.68 2.80 -25.27
N ALA A 203 30.17 3.25 -26.42
CA ALA A 203 30.48 2.61 -27.71
C ALA A 203 31.87 2.98 -28.25
N ALA A 204 32.50 4.05 -27.72
CA ALA A 204 33.78 4.55 -28.22
C ALA A 204 35.02 3.97 -27.51
N GLU A 205 34.88 3.41 -26.29
CA GLU A 205 36.03 3.03 -25.46
C GLU A 205 36.28 1.51 -25.36
N ALA A 206 35.38 0.64 -25.84
CA ALA A 206 35.48 -0.80 -25.59
C ALA A 206 36.09 -1.66 -26.71
N GLY A 207 36.32 -1.13 -27.92
CA GLY A 207 37.18 -1.77 -28.94
C GLY A 207 37.00 -3.28 -29.22
N ALA A 208 35.82 -3.89 -29.01
CA ALA A 208 35.54 -5.31 -29.29
C ALA A 208 34.03 -5.57 -29.46
N SER A 209 33.68 -6.62 -30.22
CA SER A 209 32.33 -6.91 -30.73
C SER A 209 31.36 -7.53 -29.70
N PRO A 210 30.04 -7.27 -29.76
CA PRO A 210 29.09 -7.55 -28.66
C PRO A 210 28.61 -8.99 -28.40
N ASP A 211 29.24 -10.06 -28.90
CA ASP A 211 28.64 -11.42 -28.85
C ASP A 211 29.23 -12.40 -27.82
N GLU A 212 30.13 -11.98 -26.92
CA GLU A 212 30.60 -12.86 -25.85
C GLU A 212 30.65 -12.08 -24.52
N ILE A 213 29.69 -12.35 -23.63
CA ILE A 213 29.82 -12.53 -22.17
C ILE A 213 28.41 -12.79 -21.62
N ILE A 214 28.07 -14.06 -21.45
CA ILE A 214 27.02 -14.57 -20.56
C ILE A 214 27.78 -15.35 -19.46
N PRO A 215 27.55 -15.11 -18.16
CA PRO A 215 27.81 -16.13 -17.15
C PRO A 215 26.56 -17.01 -16.99
N GLU A 216 26.77 -18.30 -17.17
CA GLU A 216 25.82 -19.40 -17.07
C GLU A 216 25.10 -19.46 -15.71
N GLU A 217 23.80 -19.74 -15.75
CA GLU A 217 23.04 -20.32 -14.63
C GLU A 217 23.38 -21.82 -14.57
N ASP A 218 23.86 -22.31 -13.42
CA ASP A 218 23.56 -23.67 -12.92
C ASP A 218 24.24 -23.90 -11.55
N GLU A 219 23.41 -24.06 -10.50
CA GLU A 219 23.65 -25.04 -9.41
C GLU A 219 22.32 -25.24 -8.66
N VAL A 220 21.52 -26.16 -9.20
CA VAL A 220 20.36 -26.77 -8.55
C VAL A 220 20.87 -27.92 -7.67
N LEU A 221 20.51 -27.93 -6.39
CA LEU A 221 20.71 -29.10 -5.53
C LEU A 221 19.65 -30.16 -5.88
N GLU A 222 20.11 -31.28 -6.45
CA GLU A 222 19.31 -32.49 -6.69
C GLU A 222 18.91 -33.16 -5.36
N ILE A 223 17.63 -33.52 -5.25
CA ILE A 223 17.15 -34.52 -4.29
C ILE A 223 16.91 -35.81 -5.08
N ALA A 224 17.56 -36.90 -4.67
CA ALA A 224 17.46 -38.20 -5.32
C ALA A 224 16.02 -38.76 -5.27
N GLU A 225 15.61 -39.45 -6.35
CA GLU A 225 14.26 -39.99 -6.58
C GLU A 225 13.83 -41.14 -5.64
N ASP A 226 14.61 -41.50 -4.62
CA ASP A 226 14.35 -42.66 -3.75
C ASP A 226 13.64 -42.35 -2.40
N ASP A 227 13.25 -41.10 -2.14
CA ASP A 227 12.54 -40.71 -0.89
C ASP A 227 11.03 -40.40 -1.09
N LEU A 228 10.44 -40.83 -2.22
CA LEU A 228 9.00 -40.70 -2.45
C LEU A 228 8.22 -41.74 -1.63
N ILE A 229 7.35 -41.27 -0.73
CA ILE A 229 6.33 -42.11 -0.09
C ILE A 229 5.26 -42.46 -1.15
N PRO A 230 4.91 -43.74 -1.36
CA PRO A 230 3.90 -44.12 -2.32
C PRO A 230 2.52 -43.63 -1.89
N ILE A 231 1.76 -43.05 -2.81
CA ILE A 231 0.32 -42.93 -2.68
C ILE A 231 -0.26 -44.20 -3.33
N GLU A 232 -0.73 -45.11 -2.49
CA GLU A 232 -1.56 -46.24 -2.94
C GLU A 232 -2.92 -45.67 -3.36
N ASP A 233 -3.20 -45.80 -4.65
CA ASP A 233 -4.49 -45.56 -5.27
C ASP A 233 -5.28 -46.88 -5.24
N GLU A 234 -6.29 -46.95 -4.38
CA GLU A 234 -7.33 -47.98 -4.45
C GLU A 234 -8.70 -47.29 -4.29
N GLY A 235 -9.32 -47.00 -5.44
CA GLY A 235 -10.56 -47.69 -5.81
C GLY A 235 -11.90 -47.13 -5.32
N GLU A 236 -12.67 -46.67 -6.32
CA GLU A 236 -14.11 -46.87 -6.51
C GLU A 236 -15.10 -45.86 -5.86
N ASP A 237 -15.43 -44.85 -6.68
CA ASP A 237 -16.71 -44.68 -7.38
C ASP A 237 -18.07 -44.55 -6.63
N GLU A 238 -18.81 -43.54 -7.12
CA GLU A 238 -20.28 -43.40 -7.21
C GLU A 238 -21.12 -43.05 -5.96
N GLU A 239 -21.60 -41.79 -5.92
CA GLU A 239 -23.05 -41.43 -5.85
C GLU A 239 -23.25 -39.91 -5.59
N TRP A 240 -23.22 -39.06 -6.62
CA TRP A 240 -23.88 -37.73 -6.57
C TRP A 240 -24.54 -37.31 -7.89
N ALA A 241 -24.77 -38.25 -8.82
CA ALA A 241 -25.35 -38.00 -10.14
C ALA A 241 -26.90 -38.03 -10.20
N SER A 242 -27.62 -37.68 -9.13
CA SER A 242 -29.10 -37.69 -9.14
C SER A 242 -29.79 -36.38 -8.76
N TYR A 243 -29.06 -35.30 -8.49
CA TYR A 243 -29.67 -34.01 -8.17
C TYR A 243 -29.01 -32.92 -9.01
N MET A 244 -29.47 -32.78 -10.25
CA MET A 244 -29.71 -31.51 -10.97
C MET A 244 -29.79 -31.83 -12.47
N GLY A 245 -30.98 -32.19 -12.92
CA GLY A 245 -31.31 -32.34 -14.33
C GLY A 245 -31.41 -30.98 -15.04
N GLU A 246 -30.88 -30.98 -16.26
CA GLU A 246 -31.36 -30.33 -17.49
C GLU A 246 -31.56 -28.80 -17.52
N ALA A 247 -30.54 -28.12 -18.05
CA ALA A 247 -30.72 -27.30 -19.24
C ALA A 247 -29.46 -27.41 -20.11
N ALA A 248 -29.55 -28.21 -21.18
CA ALA A 248 -28.52 -28.37 -22.19
C ALA A 248 -28.49 -27.19 -23.17
N ALA A 249 -27.29 -26.72 -23.49
CA ALA A 249 -26.95 -26.06 -24.76
C ALA A 249 -25.47 -26.35 -25.06
N GLU A 250 -25.17 -26.51 -26.34
CA GLU A 250 -24.07 -27.29 -26.96
C GLU A 250 -22.62 -26.89 -26.64
N PRO A 251 -21.64 -27.80 -26.79
CA PRO A 251 -20.24 -27.50 -26.56
C PRO A 251 -19.68 -26.60 -27.67
N VAL A 252 -19.21 -25.41 -27.29
CA VAL A 252 -18.39 -24.57 -28.16
C VAL A 252 -16.96 -25.07 -28.08
N ASP A 253 -16.46 -25.55 -29.21
CA ASP A 253 -15.08 -25.95 -29.44
C ASP A 253 -14.16 -24.74 -29.20
N LEU A 254 -13.38 -24.77 -28.11
CA LEU A 254 -12.33 -23.77 -27.86
C LEU A 254 -11.02 -24.30 -28.46
N PRO A 255 -10.36 -23.53 -29.34
CA PRO A 255 -9.06 -23.94 -29.86
C PRO A 255 -8.05 -24.04 -28.72
N VAL A 256 -7.46 -25.23 -28.60
CA VAL A 256 -6.35 -25.55 -27.71
C VAL A 256 -5.05 -25.07 -28.38
N ASP A 257 -4.79 -23.76 -28.30
CA ASP A 257 -3.45 -23.16 -28.29
C ASP A 257 -3.59 -21.64 -28.38
N ALA A 258 -3.38 -20.96 -27.27
CA ALA A 258 -3.04 -19.53 -27.26
C ALA A 258 -2.12 -19.30 -26.06
N THR A 259 -0.83 -19.15 -26.36
CA THR A 259 0.15 -18.77 -25.36
C THR A 259 -0.08 -17.32 -24.92
N PHE A 260 0.39 -16.98 -23.72
CA PHE A 260 0.19 -15.68 -23.08
C PHE A 260 0.77 -14.48 -23.87
N GLU A 261 1.44 -14.74 -24.99
CA GLU A 261 2.07 -13.76 -25.88
C GLU A 261 1.13 -13.28 -27.00
N ASP A 262 0.14 -14.08 -27.43
CA ASP A 262 -0.80 -13.69 -28.50
C ASP A 262 -1.80 -12.60 -28.08
N SER A 263 -1.92 -12.33 -26.77
CA SER A 263 -2.75 -11.24 -26.25
C SER A 263 -2.08 -9.85 -26.34
N GLN A 264 -0.82 -9.77 -26.76
CA GLN A 264 -0.13 -8.47 -26.94
C GLN A 264 -0.43 -7.79 -28.28
N ALA A 265 -0.84 -8.52 -29.32
CA ALA A 265 -1.03 -7.97 -30.66
C ALA A 265 -2.36 -7.21 -30.87
N ILE A 266 -3.31 -7.29 -29.93
CA ILE A 266 -4.59 -6.54 -30.00
C ILE A 266 -4.46 -5.14 -29.36
N LEU A 267 -3.30 -4.78 -28.83
CA LEU A 267 -3.06 -3.49 -28.14
C LEU A 267 -2.29 -2.47 -29.00
N GLU A 268 -1.98 -2.78 -30.24
CA GLU A 268 -1.31 -1.88 -31.17
C GLU A 268 -2.18 -1.66 -32.41
N ALA A 269 -3.25 -0.88 -32.26
CA ALA A 269 -3.90 -0.23 -33.40
C ALA A 269 -4.57 1.07 -32.94
N ASP A 270 -4.05 2.16 -33.50
CA ASP A 270 -4.72 3.43 -33.77
C ASP A 270 -5.16 4.29 -32.58
N LEU A 271 -4.23 5.14 -32.12
CA LEU A 271 -4.57 6.52 -31.72
C LEU A 271 -3.45 7.43 -32.22
N GLU A 272 -3.67 8.04 -33.39
CA GLU A 272 -3.04 9.32 -33.74
C GLU A 272 -3.59 10.35 -32.75
N ASP A 273 -2.84 10.66 -31.70
CA ASP A 273 -3.22 11.66 -30.70
C ASP A 273 -3.12 13.07 -31.31
N GLU A 274 -4.25 13.66 -31.68
CA GLU A 274 -4.36 15.12 -31.74
C GLU A 274 -4.14 15.65 -30.30
N GLU A 275 -3.08 16.45 -30.09
CA GLU A 275 -2.71 17.02 -28.79
C GLU A 275 -3.75 18.06 -28.33
N GLU A 276 -4.87 17.60 -27.77
CA GLU A 276 -5.79 18.47 -27.03
C GLU A 276 -5.17 18.87 -25.69
N GLU A 277 -4.89 20.16 -25.53
CA GLU A 277 -4.38 20.74 -24.29
C GLU A 277 -5.35 20.46 -23.13
N LEU A 278 -4.91 19.64 -22.16
CA LEU A 278 -5.70 19.21 -21.00
C LEU A 278 -6.15 20.40 -20.11
N GLN A 279 -7.38 20.84 -20.33
CA GLN A 279 -8.00 21.92 -19.56
C GLN A 279 -8.32 21.48 -18.11
N PRO A 280 -8.09 22.34 -17.10
CA PRO A 280 -8.51 22.09 -15.72
C PRO A 280 -10.03 21.91 -15.61
N ILE A 281 -10.47 20.98 -14.76
CA ILE A 281 -11.90 20.74 -14.50
C ILE A 281 -12.20 20.74 -13.01
N ASP A 282 -13.43 21.14 -12.65
CA ASP A 282 -13.89 21.07 -11.28
C ASP A 282 -14.32 19.65 -10.85
N MET A 283 -14.67 19.49 -9.58
CA MET A 283 -15.09 18.22 -9.01
C MET A 283 -16.34 17.62 -9.70
N GLN A 284 -17.33 18.45 -10.06
CA GLN A 284 -18.58 17.97 -10.64
C GLN A 284 -18.35 17.44 -12.07
N GLU A 285 -17.59 18.18 -12.85
CA GLU A 285 -17.19 17.79 -14.20
C GLU A 285 -16.29 16.54 -14.17
N ALA A 286 -15.37 16.43 -13.21
CA ALA A 286 -14.57 15.22 -13.04
C ALA A 286 -15.43 13.98 -12.74
N ILE A 287 -16.43 14.11 -11.88
CA ILE A 287 -17.40 13.03 -11.61
C ILE A 287 -18.16 12.66 -12.90
N ALA A 288 -18.64 13.65 -13.65
CA ALA A 288 -19.36 13.41 -14.90
C ALA A 288 -18.50 12.68 -15.94
N ARG A 289 -17.22 13.09 -16.10
CA ARG A 289 -16.26 12.41 -16.98
C ARG A 289 -15.94 10.99 -16.54
N LEU A 290 -15.79 10.75 -15.24
CA LEU A 290 -15.63 9.39 -14.69
C LEU A 290 -16.87 8.51 -14.93
N GLU A 291 -18.08 9.08 -14.92
CA GLU A 291 -19.30 8.33 -15.24
C GLU A 291 -19.45 8.03 -16.73
N ALA A 292 -19.01 8.97 -17.58
CA ALA A 292 -19.02 8.85 -19.04
C ALA A 292 -17.84 8.04 -19.61
N ALA A 293 -16.84 7.71 -18.79
CA ALA A 293 -15.64 7.00 -19.20
C ALA A 293 -15.97 5.72 -19.98
N LYS A 294 -15.30 5.55 -21.12
CA LYS A 294 -15.42 4.41 -22.04
C LYS A 294 -14.20 3.50 -21.97
N ASN A 295 -13.05 4.04 -21.62
CA ASN A 295 -11.79 3.31 -21.50
C ASN A 295 -11.01 3.75 -20.24
N ARG A 296 -9.85 3.13 -20.02
CA ARG A 296 -9.00 3.42 -18.85
C ARG A 296 -8.29 4.77 -18.95
N ASP A 297 -8.08 5.25 -20.16
CA ASP A 297 -7.40 6.51 -20.45
C ASP A 297 -8.30 7.69 -20.07
N ASP A 298 -9.61 7.62 -20.34
CA ASP A 298 -10.62 8.61 -19.93
C ASP A 298 -10.59 8.86 -18.41
N ILE A 299 -10.41 7.80 -17.62
CA ILE A 299 -10.31 7.88 -16.16
C ILE A 299 -9.06 8.64 -15.75
N ALA A 300 -7.93 8.32 -16.37
CA ALA A 300 -6.63 8.88 -16.03
C ALA A 300 -6.56 10.36 -16.44
N LYS A 301 -7.07 10.70 -17.62
CA LYS A 301 -7.24 12.08 -18.12
C LYS A 301 -8.18 12.90 -17.24
N ALA A 302 -9.32 12.35 -16.81
CA ALA A 302 -10.23 13.05 -15.90
C ALA A 302 -9.58 13.37 -14.55
N MET A 303 -8.82 12.43 -13.97
CA MET A 303 -8.09 12.65 -12.72
C MET A 303 -6.93 13.65 -12.90
N LEU A 304 -6.21 13.60 -14.02
CA LEU A 304 -5.14 14.55 -14.35
C LEU A 304 -5.70 15.98 -14.50
N ALA A 305 -6.81 16.14 -15.22
CA ALA A 305 -7.50 17.42 -15.39
C ALA A 305 -8.03 17.99 -14.06
N LEU A 306 -8.54 17.13 -13.17
CA LEU A 306 -8.95 17.54 -11.81
C LEU A 306 -7.73 18.00 -10.98
N CYS A 307 -6.60 17.27 -11.06
CA CYS A 307 -5.37 17.71 -10.41
C CYS A 307 -4.91 19.09 -10.93
N ARG A 308 -5.06 19.37 -12.22
CA ARG A 308 -4.70 20.67 -12.82
C ARG A 308 -5.52 21.85 -12.32
N ASN A 309 -6.72 21.61 -11.81
CA ASN A 309 -7.55 22.66 -11.20
C ASN A 309 -6.96 23.16 -9.88
N THR A 310 -6.28 22.28 -9.14
CA THR A 310 -5.63 22.61 -7.87
C THR A 310 -4.14 22.90 -8.03
N PHE A 311 -3.44 22.14 -8.88
CA PHE A 311 -1.98 22.11 -8.96
C PHE A 311 -1.46 22.70 -10.28
N PRO A 312 -0.53 23.68 -10.21
CA PRO A 312 0.15 24.26 -11.38
C PRO A 312 0.96 23.27 -12.24
N ARG A 313 1.37 22.13 -11.69
CA ARG A 313 2.03 21.04 -12.42
C ARG A 313 1.45 19.70 -12.00
N ALA A 314 1.17 18.83 -12.97
CA ALA A 314 0.73 17.46 -12.72
C ALA A 314 1.29 16.50 -13.78
N VAL A 315 1.66 15.30 -13.36
CA VAL A 315 2.22 14.24 -14.19
C VAL A 315 1.47 12.94 -13.89
N LEU A 316 1.10 12.21 -14.93
CA LEU A 316 0.45 10.92 -14.86
C LEU A 316 1.45 9.82 -15.24
N PHE A 317 1.54 8.81 -14.38
CA PHE A 317 2.38 7.64 -14.54
C PHE A 317 1.56 6.37 -14.68
N LEU A 318 2.04 5.47 -15.53
CA LEU A 318 1.58 4.08 -15.62
C LEU A 318 2.48 3.17 -14.77
N ALA A 319 1.91 2.34 -13.92
CA ALA A 319 2.65 1.40 -13.09
C ALA A 319 2.64 -0.02 -13.68
N ARG A 320 3.83 -0.56 -14.02
CA ARG A 320 3.97 -1.91 -14.59
C ARG A 320 5.32 -2.53 -14.24
N ARG A 321 5.36 -3.82 -13.89
CA ARG A 321 6.61 -4.61 -13.69
C ARG A 321 7.64 -3.93 -12.77
N GLY A 322 7.21 -3.34 -11.64
CA GLY A 322 8.11 -2.72 -10.68
C GLY A 322 8.74 -1.39 -11.12
N ARG A 323 8.12 -0.70 -12.09
CA ARG A 323 8.49 0.65 -12.54
C ARG A 323 7.25 1.51 -12.79
N LEU A 324 7.45 2.82 -12.73
CA LEU A 324 6.51 3.83 -13.24
C LEU A 324 7.05 4.37 -14.56
N SER A 325 6.20 4.44 -15.59
CA SER A 325 6.49 5.06 -16.88
C SER A 325 5.64 6.32 -17.01
N GLY A 326 6.25 7.44 -17.40
CA GLY A 326 5.48 8.65 -17.67
C GLY A 326 4.54 8.43 -18.85
N TRP A 327 3.28 8.85 -18.69
CA TRP A 327 2.23 8.67 -19.70
C TRP A 327 1.83 10.01 -20.29
N ASP A 328 1.50 10.95 -19.41
CA ASP A 328 0.99 12.25 -19.80
C ASP A 328 1.32 13.28 -18.71
N ALA A 329 1.30 14.56 -19.05
CA ALA A 329 1.50 15.62 -18.08
C ALA A 329 0.92 16.94 -18.55
N ALA A 330 0.64 17.80 -17.60
CA ALA A 330 0.17 19.15 -17.87
C ALA A 330 0.70 20.12 -16.81
N GLY A 331 1.00 21.35 -17.24
CA GLY A 331 1.41 22.41 -16.33
C GLY A 331 2.68 23.14 -16.74
N GLU A 332 3.00 24.16 -15.94
CA GLU A 332 4.07 25.10 -16.23
C GLU A 332 5.44 24.42 -16.31
N GLY A 333 6.19 24.65 -17.39
CA GLY A 333 7.56 24.16 -17.53
C GLY A 333 7.71 22.65 -17.71
N ILE A 334 6.61 21.91 -17.93
CA ILE A 334 6.67 20.49 -18.24
C ILE A 334 6.80 20.31 -19.75
N ASP A 335 7.85 19.61 -20.18
CA ASP A 335 7.91 19.04 -21.52
C ASP A 335 7.30 17.64 -21.52
N VAL A 336 6.13 17.49 -22.17
CA VAL A 336 5.37 16.24 -22.22
C VAL A 336 6.20 15.12 -22.85
N GLN A 337 7.04 15.43 -23.83
CA GLN A 337 7.85 14.41 -24.50
C GLN A 337 8.96 13.88 -23.60
N THR A 338 9.58 14.75 -22.80
CA THR A 338 10.52 14.32 -21.75
C THR A 338 9.82 13.44 -20.71
N ILE A 339 8.58 13.77 -20.31
CA ILE A 339 7.80 12.93 -19.39
C ILE A 339 7.47 11.56 -20.00
N ARG A 340 7.04 11.49 -21.25
CA ARG A 340 6.72 10.21 -21.91
C ARG A 340 7.90 9.25 -21.97
N ASN A 341 9.13 9.79 -21.99
CA ASN A 341 10.36 9.01 -21.99
C ASN A 341 10.88 8.68 -20.57
N LEU A 342 10.26 9.21 -19.52
CA LEU A 342 10.67 9.02 -18.15
C LEU A 342 10.31 7.63 -17.62
N MET A 343 11.25 7.03 -16.91
CA MET A 343 11.06 5.78 -16.17
C MET A 343 11.60 5.90 -14.74
N ILE A 344 10.78 5.52 -13.76
CA ILE A 344 11.15 5.50 -12.35
C ILE A 344 11.13 4.06 -11.84
N SER A 345 12.26 3.59 -11.31
CA SER A 345 12.35 2.28 -10.66
C SER A 345 11.65 2.28 -9.31
N LEU A 346 10.80 1.29 -9.06
CA LEU A 346 10.15 1.05 -7.76
C LEU A 346 10.92 0.02 -6.91
N GLN A 347 12.14 -0.34 -7.33
CA GLN A 347 13.05 -1.22 -6.58
C GLN A 347 13.86 -0.44 -5.53
N GLN A 348 14.15 0.83 -5.82
CA GLN A 348 14.91 1.72 -4.93
C GLN A 348 13.97 2.56 -4.04
N PRO A 349 14.39 2.91 -2.80
CA PRO A 349 13.64 3.81 -1.93
C PRO A 349 13.37 5.17 -2.58
N SER A 350 12.10 5.57 -2.62
CA SER A 350 11.66 6.85 -3.19
C SER A 350 10.27 7.20 -2.68
N ALA A 351 9.84 8.46 -2.86
CA ALA A 351 8.46 8.83 -2.55
C ALA A 351 7.46 8.09 -3.44
N PHE A 352 7.83 7.82 -4.70
CA PHE A 352 7.08 7.00 -5.63
C PHE A 352 6.94 5.55 -5.14
N LYS A 353 8.03 4.94 -4.68
CA LYS A 353 8.01 3.60 -4.09
C LYS A 353 7.15 3.56 -2.83
N LEU A 354 7.26 4.57 -1.97
CA LEU A 354 6.42 4.68 -0.77
C LEU A 354 4.93 4.67 -1.13
N VAL A 355 4.50 5.49 -2.09
CA VAL A 355 3.10 5.56 -2.54
C VAL A 355 2.68 4.28 -3.25
N TYR A 356 3.55 3.67 -4.04
CA TYR A 356 3.30 2.41 -4.73
C TYR A 356 3.07 1.25 -3.73
N ASP A 357 3.97 1.11 -2.75
CA ASP A 357 3.94 0.05 -1.76
C ASP A 357 2.78 0.23 -0.76
N THR A 358 2.45 1.48 -0.41
CA THR A 358 1.39 1.78 0.56
C THR A 358 0.00 1.90 -0.05
N SER A 359 -0.10 2.15 -1.36
CA SER A 359 -1.37 2.52 -2.02
C SER A 359 -2.06 3.74 -1.37
N ALA A 360 -1.33 4.53 -0.59
CA ALA A 360 -1.82 5.73 0.07
C ALA A 360 -1.27 6.97 -0.64
N HIS A 361 -2.04 8.06 -0.65
CA HIS A 361 -1.56 9.33 -1.15
C HIS A 361 -0.48 9.90 -0.22
N PHE A 362 0.41 10.71 -0.77
CA PHE A 362 1.47 11.40 -0.05
C PHE A 362 1.35 12.90 -0.31
N LEU A 363 1.38 13.71 0.74
CA LEU A 363 1.46 15.16 0.67
C LEU A 363 2.56 15.63 1.61
N GLY A 364 3.64 16.19 1.06
CA GLY A 364 4.76 16.65 1.87
C GLY A 364 6.05 16.85 1.09
N ALA A 365 7.11 17.20 1.82
CA ALA A 365 8.45 17.35 1.24
C ALA A 365 9.01 15.98 0.85
N MET A 366 9.52 15.86 -0.39
CA MET A 366 10.26 14.66 -0.77
C MET A 366 11.60 14.65 -0.06
N GLN A 367 11.92 13.53 0.57
CA GLN A 367 13.22 13.33 1.18
C GLN A 367 14.28 13.27 0.07
N PRO A 368 15.50 13.80 0.31
CA PRO A 368 16.61 13.65 -0.62
C PRO A 368 16.86 12.18 -0.94
N GLY A 369 17.21 11.90 -2.19
CA GLY A 369 17.43 10.55 -2.66
C GLY A 369 17.49 10.48 -4.17
N GLU A 370 18.30 9.57 -4.68
CA GLU A 370 18.67 9.47 -6.10
C GLU A 370 17.47 9.58 -7.06
N ILE A 371 16.41 8.80 -6.79
CA ILE A 371 15.18 8.80 -7.59
C ILE A 371 14.41 10.12 -7.48
N ASN A 372 14.25 10.67 -6.28
CA ASN A 372 13.49 11.90 -6.07
C ASN A 372 14.24 13.10 -6.68
N ASP A 373 15.55 13.16 -6.49
CA ASP A 373 16.42 14.23 -6.99
C ASP A 373 16.54 14.16 -8.52
N GLY A 374 16.67 12.96 -9.09
CA GLY A 374 16.69 12.74 -10.54
C GLY A 374 15.37 13.14 -11.19
N PHE A 375 14.24 12.74 -10.61
CA PHE A 375 12.92 13.16 -11.06
C PHE A 375 12.77 14.68 -11.03
N MET A 376 13.21 15.34 -9.94
CA MET A 376 13.11 16.79 -9.81
C MET A 376 13.93 17.56 -10.84
N LYS A 377 15.15 17.11 -11.12
CA LYS A 377 15.99 17.71 -12.18
C LYS A 377 15.33 17.60 -13.54
N MET A 378 14.71 16.46 -13.83
CA MET A 378 14.04 16.20 -15.10
C MET A 378 12.74 16.99 -15.25
N LEU A 379 12.01 17.23 -14.16
CA LEU A 379 10.79 18.05 -14.16
C LEU A 379 11.09 19.54 -14.39
N GLY A 380 12.34 19.95 -14.13
CA GLY A 380 12.84 21.30 -14.37
C GLY A 380 12.42 22.32 -13.31
N GLY A 381 13.21 23.40 -13.22
CA GLY A 381 13.04 24.48 -12.25
C GLY A 381 13.56 24.16 -10.84
N GLU A 382 13.36 25.08 -9.91
CA GLU A 382 13.66 24.86 -8.49
C GLU A 382 12.71 23.81 -7.89
N PRO A 383 13.20 22.82 -7.12
CA PRO A 383 12.35 21.79 -6.55
C PRO A 383 11.27 22.40 -5.62
N PRO A 384 10.00 21.97 -5.75
CA PRO A 384 8.94 22.41 -4.85
C PRO A 384 9.21 21.94 -3.43
N ARG A 385 8.76 22.72 -2.46
CA ARG A 385 8.93 22.42 -1.03
C ARG A 385 8.02 21.30 -0.55
N SER A 386 6.90 21.08 -1.22
CA SER A 386 6.00 19.96 -0.99
C SER A 386 5.36 19.51 -2.29
N VAL A 387 5.05 18.22 -2.38
CA VAL A 387 4.42 17.58 -3.53
C VAL A 387 3.25 16.73 -3.08
N PHE A 388 2.35 16.47 -4.01
CA PHE A 388 1.24 15.55 -3.87
C PHE A 388 1.45 14.35 -4.80
N LEU A 389 1.34 13.14 -4.26
CA LEU A 389 1.34 11.90 -5.02
C LEU A 389 0.06 11.14 -4.72
N TYR A 390 -0.66 10.71 -5.75
CA TYR A 390 -1.94 10.02 -5.63
C TYR A 390 -1.95 8.71 -6.41
N PRO A 391 -2.11 7.55 -5.75
CA PRO A 391 -2.22 6.28 -6.42
C PRO A 391 -3.64 6.04 -6.96
N ILE A 392 -3.74 5.71 -8.25
CA ILE A 392 -4.97 5.21 -8.85
C ILE A 392 -4.96 3.69 -8.75
N LEU A 393 -5.93 3.17 -8.00
CA LEU A 393 -6.02 1.76 -7.68
C LEU A 393 -7.01 1.03 -8.56
N PHE A 394 -6.66 -0.19 -8.92
CA PHE A 394 -7.58 -1.14 -9.51
C PHE A 394 -7.36 -2.52 -8.87
N ARG A 395 -8.43 -3.08 -8.28
CA ARG A 395 -8.39 -4.32 -7.50
C ARG A 395 -7.29 -4.33 -6.42
N GLY A 396 -7.09 -3.18 -5.77
CA GLY A 396 -6.10 -3.00 -4.70
C GLY A 396 -4.64 -2.94 -5.18
N LYS A 397 -4.39 -2.85 -6.49
CA LYS A 397 -3.05 -2.63 -7.05
C LYS A 397 -2.98 -1.23 -7.64
N VAL A 398 -1.85 -0.56 -7.47
CA VAL A 398 -1.56 0.71 -8.14
C VAL A 398 -1.39 0.44 -9.64
N VAL A 399 -2.29 1.00 -10.45
CA VAL A 399 -2.24 0.90 -11.92
C VAL A 399 -1.75 2.19 -12.55
N ASN A 400 -2.14 3.34 -12.01
CA ASN A 400 -1.58 4.63 -12.37
C ASN A 400 -1.19 5.39 -11.10
N MET A 401 -0.34 6.39 -11.23
CA MET A 401 0.02 7.30 -10.15
C MET A 401 0.05 8.72 -10.69
N ILE A 402 -0.52 9.67 -9.95
CA ILE A 402 -0.43 11.08 -10.29
C ILE A 402 0.57 11.74 -9.36
N TYR A 403 1.50 12.49 -9.93
CA TYR A 403 2.31 13.48 -9.23
C TYR A 403 1.72 14.85 -9.49
N ALA A 404 1.72 15.73 -8.48
CA ALA A 404 1.35 17.12 -8.64
C ALA A 404 2.11 18.02 -7.65
N ASP A 405 2.40 19.26 -8.06
CA ASP A 405 3.08 20.23 -7.20
C ASP A 405 2.63 21.68 -7.44
N GLY A 406 3.11 22.58 -6.58
CA GLY A 406 2.80 24.02 -6.62
C GLY A 406 3.52 24.83 -7.70
N GLY A 407 4.35 24.21 -8.52
CA GLY A 407 5.33 24.85 -9.40
C GLY A 407 6.70 25.06 -8.74
N PRO A 408 7.69 25.57 -9.48
CA PRO A 408 9.06 25.73 -9.00
C PRO A 408 9.17 26.55 -7.70
N GLY A 409 9.86 26.01 -6.69
CA GLY A 409 10.11 26.66 -5.39
C GLY A 409 8.88 26.88 -4.50
N LYS A 410 7.68 26.47 -4.93
CA LYS A 410 6.41 26.67 -4.22
C LYS A 410 6.00 25.44 -3.40
N ASN A 411 5.10 25.64 -2.45
CA ASN A 411 4.44 24.54 -1.74
C ASN A 411 3.30 23.99 -2.60
N ALA A 412 3.12 22.67 -2.59
CA ALA A 412 1.87 22.04 -3.00
C ALA A 412 0.69 22.64 -2.20
N PRO A 413 -0.40 23.05 -2.87
CA PRO A 413 -1.65 23.38 -2.20
C PRO A 413 -2.10 22.30 -1.22
N VAL A 414 -2.59 22.73 -0.07
CA VAL A 414 -3.04 21.84 1.02
C VAL A 414 -4.48 21.36 0.78
N ASP A 415 -5.26 22.11 -0.01
CA ASP A 415 -6.64 21.76 -0.33
C ASP A 415 -6.69 20.71 -1.45
N VAL A 416 -6.58 19.45 -1.03
CA VAL A 416 -6.72 18.27 -1.89
C VAL A 416 -8.09 17.59 -1.72
N SER A 417 -9.05 18.28 -1.10
CA SER A 417 -10.34 17.71 -0.69
C SER A 417 -11.09 17.10 -1.87
N ASP A 418 -11.16 17.80 -3.00
CA ASP A 418 -11.85 17.34 -4.20
C ASP A 418 -11.25 16.05 -4.76
N LEU A 419 -9.91 15.96 -4.77
CA LEU A 419 -9.19 14.76 -5.22
C LEU A 419 -9.45 13.57 -4.29
N LEU A 420 -9.52 13.80 -2.98
CA LEU A 420 -9.82 12.77 -2.00
C LEU A 420 -11.30 12.35 -2.00
N ILE A 421 -12.20 13.20 -2.49
CA ILE A 421 -13.63 12.88 -2.67
C ILE A 421 -13.87 12.10 -3.96
N VAL A 422 -13.22 12.49 -5.06
CA VAL A 422 -13.39 11.87 -6.38
C VAL A 422 -12.60 10.57 -6.50
N GLY A 423 -11.39 10.54 -5.96
CA GLY A 423 -10.47 9.42 -6.04
C GLY A 423 -11.05 8.04 -5.66
N PRO A 424 -11.80 7.89 -4.56
CA PRO A 424 -12.46 6.64 -4.17
C PRO A 424 -13.52 6.11 -5.16
N ARG A 425 -13.98 6.94 -6.11
CA ARG A 425 -14.93 6.54 -7.16
C ARG A 425 -14.26 5.83 -8.34
N VAL A 426 -12.96 6.05 -8.52
CA VAL A 426 -12.18 5.51 -9.64
C VAL A 426 -12.23 3.97 -9.73
N PRO A 427 -12.05 3.19 -8.64
CA PRO A 427 -12.15 1.73 -8.70
C PRO A 427 -13.50 1.23 -9.23
N GLN A 428 -14.60 1.88 -8.83
CA GLN A 428 -15.94 1.52 -9.30
C GLN A 428 -16.13 1.81 -10.79
N THR A 429 -15.52 2.88 -11.30
CA THR A 429 -15.50 3.16 -12.74
C THR A 429 -14.76 2.09 -13.52
N PHE A 430 -13.60 1.62 -13.05
CA PHE A 430 -12.90 0.50 -13.66
C PHE A 430 -13.74 -0.80 -13.67
N GLU A 431 -14.46 -1.09 -12.59
CA GLU A 431 -15.35 -2.26 -12.52
C GLU A 431 -16.50 -2.18 -13.53
N ARG A 432 -17.11 -1.00 -13.69
CA ARG A 432 -18.15 -0.75 -14.71
C ARG A 432 -17.63 -0.96 -16.13
N LEU A 433 -16.41 -0.49 -16.43
CA LEU A 433 -15.77 -0.70 -17.73
C LEU A 433 -15.57 -2.20 -18.04
N LEU A 434 -15.11 -2.98 -17.07
CA LEU A 434 -14.96 -4.43 -17.24
C LEU A 434 -16.30 -5.14 -17.46
N GLN A 435 -17.35 -4.76 -16.74
CA GLN A 435 -18.68 -5.36 -16.91
C GLN A 435 -19.25 -5.08 -18.30
N ARG A 436 -19.08 -3.84 -18.80
CA ARG A 436 -19.49 -3.47 -20.17
C ARG A 436 -18.70 -4.22 -21.24
N ALA A 437 -17.40 -4.47 -21.02
CA ALA A 437 -16.58 -5.26 -21.94
C ALA A 437 -17.00 -6.75 -21.99
N ARG A 438 -17.45 -7.32 -20.86
CA ARG A 438 -17.92 -8.71 -20.77
C ARG A 438 -19.35 -8.93 -21.29
N GLY A 439 -20.21 -7.91 -21.25
CA GLY A 439 -21.58 -7.98 -21.77
C GLY A 439 -21.73 -7.75 -23.28
N LYS A 440 -20.61 -7.55 -24.00
CA LYS A 440 -20.56 -7.41 -25.46
C LYS A 440 -20.01 -8.66 -26.18
N GLY A 441 -19.75 -9.74 -25.44
CA GLY A 441 -19.26 -11.01 -25.96
C GLY A 441 -20.37 -12.04 -26.10
#